data_AF-A0A3D1LDZ1-F1
#
_entry.id   AF-A0A3D1LDZ1-F1
#
_cell.length_a   1.000
_cell.length_b   1.000
_cell.length_c   1.000
_cell.angle_alpha   90.00
_cell.angle_beta   90.00
_cell.angle_gamma   90.00
#
_symmetry.space_group_name_H-M   'P 1'
#
loop_
_entity.id
_entity.type
_entity.pdbx_description
1 polymer ?
#
loop_
_entity_poly.entity_id
_entity_poly.type
_entity_poly.pdbx_seq_one_letter_code
_entity_poly.pdbx_strand_id
1 'polypeptide(L)'
;MSGQDILQEPQQAVFRVTEKGESMYFSVPESVELLQAAAHLRNYLSDKKAGTKFTAIFPRGEKITQEQFDAAAAERMENTGCIAGAYELDLDARTLSALNIMDGWKVYAMQDMADAAAQAYQEAEMSEDDRWRIFLDRLDGRELTTPSRLTARNFYFEDSIEAMDDRTLNFYVVPCFNVDEAFSTFVETDENDHALNIYANYDMQRRQVCDTLEITLYGSGIEDQSLTYRLNAAEKEVLREKMEAYCMQREHMPLNQLCQEILQEQDAPMQEMQL
;
A
#
# COMPACT_ATOMS: atom_id res chain seq x y z
N MET A 1 -9.51 -15.76 44.79
CA MET A 1 -8.97 -15.84 43.42
C MET A 1 -9.68 -14.76 42.64
N SER A 2 -9.03 -13.61 42.49
CA SER A 2 -9.57 -12.43 41.82
C SER A 2 -9.26 -12.58 40.35
N GLY A 3 -10.31 -12.76 39.53
CA GLY A 3 -10.17 -12.71 38.07
C GLY A 3 -9.64 -11.34 37.69
N GLN A 4 -8.50 -11.32 37.02
CA GLN A 4 -8.02 -10.12 36.37
C GLN A 4 -9.01 -9.80 35.25
N ASP A 5 -9.69 -8.66 35.39
CA ASP A 5 -10.25 -7.95 34.24
C ASP A 5 -9.08 -7.70 33.28
N ILE A 6 -9.03 -8.49 32.21
CA ILE A 6 -8.20 -8.17 31.06
C ILE A 6 -8.89 -6.94 30.46
N LEU A 7 -8.39 -5.76 30.82
CA LEU A 7 -8.70 -4.52 30.13
C LEU A 7 -8.35 -4.76 28.66
N GLN A 8 -9.36 -5.00 27.82
CA GLN A 8 -9.17 -4.86 26.37
C GLN A 8 -8.67 -3.44 26.17
N GLU A 9 -7.46 -3.30 25.63
CA GLU A 9 -6.93 -1.99 25.27
C GLU A 9 -7.91 -1.31 24.31
N PRO A 10 -8.11 0.02 24.44
CA PRO A 10 -9.05 0.73 23.59
C PRO A 10 -8.63 0.57 22.14
N GLN A 11 -9.49 -0.08 21.35
CA GLN A 11 -9.29 -0.24 19.93
C GLN A 11 -9.40 1.13 19.26
N GLN A 12 -8.30 1.64 18.73
CA GLN A 12 -8.28 2.92 18.02
C GLN A 12 -8.33 2.70 16.51
N ALA A 13 -8.84 3.68 15.78
CA ALA A 13 -8.68 3.73 14.33
C ALA A 13 -7.81 4.93 13.93
N VAL A 14 -7.05 4.78 12.84
CA VAL A 14 -6.19 5.84 12.32
C VAL A 14 -6.61 6.21 10.90
N PHE A 15 -6.54 7.51 10.61
CA PHE A 15 -7.00 8.09 9.36
C PHE A 15 -5.93 9.02 8.79
N ARG A 16 -5.68 8.88 7.49
CA ARG A 16 -5.11 9.93 6.65
C ARG A 16 -6.23 10.48 5.78
N VAL A 17 -6.44 11.79 5.80
CA VAL A 17 -7.45 12.45 4.98
C VAL A 17 -6.80 13.55 4.15
N THR A 18 -6.99 13.49 2.84
CA THR A 18 -6.60 14.52 1.90
C THR A 18 -7.85 15.26 1.43
N GLU A 19 -7.92 16.56 1.69
CA GLU A 19 -9.05 17.42 1.32
C GLU A 19 -8.52 18.79 0.86
N LYS A 20 -8.87 19.22 -0.36
CA LYS A 20 -8.45 20.50 -0.94
C LYS A 20 -6.93 20.69 -0.99
N GLY A 21 -6.21 19.61 -1.30
CA GLY A 21 -4.75 19.57 -1.39
C GLY A 21 -4.02 19.51 -0.04
N GLU A 22 -4.74 19.50 1.09
CA GLU A 22 -4.15 19.35 2.43
C GLU A 22 -4.33 17.93 2.93
N SER A 23 -3.23 17.27 3.34
CA SER A 23 -3.28 15.98 4.01
C SER A 23 -3.16 16.13 5.52
N MET A 24 -3.98 15.40 6.26
CA MET A 24 -4.03 15.42 7.72
C MET A 24 -4.09 13.98 8.24
N TYR A 25 -3.35 13.71 9.31
CA TYR A 25 -3.35 12.42 10.00
C TYR A 25 -3.98 12.59 11.38
N PHE A 26 -4.87 11.67 11.76
CA PHE A 26 -5.45 11.64 13.09
C PHE A 26 -5.80 10.22 13.54
N SER A 27 -5.79 9.99 14.85
CA SER A 27 -6.35 8.79 15.48
C SER A 27 -7.70 9.12 16.09
N VAL A 28 -8.55 8.11 16.23
CA VAL A 28 -9.81 8.20 16.98
C VAL A 28 -9.82 7.11 18.05
N PRO A 29 -10.19 7.43 19.30
CA PRO A 29 -10.21 6.46 20.39
C PRO A 29 -11.37 5.47 20.29
N GLU A 30 -12.33 5.72 19.41
CA GLU A 30 -13.41 4.78 19.12
C GLU A 30 -12.94 3.63 18.20
N SER A 31 -13.47 2.42 18.44
CA SER A 31 -13.30 1.31 17.51
C SER A 31 -14.11 1.56 16.24
N VAL A 32 -13.48 2.16 15.23
CA VAL A 32 -14.10 2.44 13.93
C VAL A 32 -13.61 1.42 12.92
N GLU A 33 -14.45 0.40 12.67
CA GLU A 33 -14.23 -0.58 11.61
C GLU A 33 -14.72 -0.06 10.24
N LEU A 34 -14.46 -0.83 9.18
CA LEU A 34 -14.63 -0.38 7.79
C LEU A 34 -16.07 0.05 7.48
N LEU A 35 -17.06 -0.70 7.97
CA LEU A 35 -18.47 -0.38 7.76
C LEU A 35 -18.86 0.96 8.41
N GLN A 36 -18.40 1.22 9.63
CA GLN A 36 -18.65 2.48 10.34
C GLN A 36 -17.91 3.64 9.65
N ALA A 37 -16.67 3.45 9.20
CA ALA A 37 -15.94 4.43 8.40
C ALA A 37 -16.68 4.78 7.11
N ALA A 38 -17.23 3.78 6.41
CA ALA A 38 -18.04 3.96 5.22
C ALA A 38 -19.35 4.71 5.49
N ALA A 39 -19.98 4.46 6.64
CA ALA A 39 -21.17 5.19 7.07
C ALA A 39 -20.88 6.67 7.38
N HIS A 40 -19.75 6.96 8.03
CA HIS A 40 -19.28 8.34 8.24
C HIS A 40 -19.03 9.05 6.92
N LEU A 41 -18.37 8.38 5.96
CA LEU A 41 -18.19 8.88 4.60
C LEU A 41 -19.52 9.17 3.91
N ARG A 42 -20.47 8.23 3.92
CA ARG A 42 -21.80 8.41 3.35
C ARG A 42 -22.50 9.64 3.92
N ASN A 43 -22.49 9.80 5.24
CA ASN A 43 -23.14 10.92 5.91
C ASN A 43 -22.48 12.25 5.53
N TYR A 44 -21.14 12.28 5.45
CA TYR A 44 -20.39 13.43 4.97
C TYR A 44 -20.76 13.82 3.54
N LEU A 45 -20.80 12.85 2.61
CA LEU A 45 -21.16 13.10 1.21
C LEU A 45 -22.63 13.53 1.04
N SER A 46 -23.51 13.11 1.95
CA SER A 46 -24.93 13.44 1.94
C SER A 46 -25.27 14.79 2.57
N ASP A 47 -24.40 15.31 3.45
CA ASP A 47 -24.65 16.58 4.14
C ASP A 47 -24.51 17.74 3.14
N LYS A 48 -25.64 18.39 2.84
CA LYS A 48 -25.71 19.54 1.92
C LYS A 48 -24.98 20.78 2.44
N LYS A 49 -24.41 20.73 3.65
CA LYS A 49 -23.59 21.79 4.23
C LYS A 49 -22.17 21.75 3.66
N ALA A 50 -22.04 22.25 2.43
CA ALA A 50 -20.75 22.54 1.83
C ALA A 50 -19.94 23.49 2.74
N GLY A 51 -18.92 22.97 3.44
CA GLY A 51 -18.00 23.81 4.21
C GLY A 51 -17.27 23.13 5.37
N THR A 52 -17.76 22.02 5.89
CA THR A 52 -17.12 21.32 7.02
C THR A 52 -16.09 20.30 6.53
N LYS A 53 -14.89 20.29 7.09
CA LYS A 53 -13.86 19.28 6.79
C LYS A 53 -14.29 17.90 7.31
N PHE A 54 -13.90 16.82 6.62
CA PHE A 54 -14.27 15.46 7.04
C PHE A 54 -13.78 15.13 8.46
N THR A 55 -12.61 15.64 8.86
CA THR A 55 -12.06 15.45 10.20
C THR A 55 -12.98 15.92 11.33
N ALA A 56 -13.89 16.86 11.07
CA ALA A 56 -14.84 17.36 12.07
C ALA A 56 -15.94 16.33 12.44
N ILE A 57 -16.06 15.23 11.70
CA ILE A 57 -16.95 14.11 12.04
C ILE A 57 -16.47 13.41 13.33
N PHE A 58 -15.17 13.49 13.62
CA PHE A 58 -14.55 12.85 14.78
C PHE A 58 -14.14 13.93 15.79
N PRO A 59 -15.05 14.38 16.68
CA PRO A 59 -14.77 15.46 17.62
C PRO A 59 -13.72 15.08 18.67
N ARG A 60 -13.46 13.79 18.87
CA ARG A 60 -12.41 13.23 19.73
C ARG A 60 -11.16 12.79 18.97
N GLY A 61 -11.07 13.12 17.68
CA GLY A 61 -9.91 12.79 16.87
C GLY A 61 -8.68 13.57 17.33
N GLU A 62 -7.58 12.88 17.55
CA GLU A 62 -6.29 13.47 17.94
C GLU A 62 -5.35 13.53 16.73
N LYS A 63 -4.73 14.69 16.49
CA LYS A 63 -3.75 14.82 15.41
C LYS A 63 -2.53 13.94 15.71
N ILE A 64 -2.14 13.14 14.73
CA ILE A 64 -0.93 12.31 14.79
C ILE A 64 0.04 12.71 13.67
N THR A 65 1.29 12.24 13.74
CA THR A 65 2.25 12.37 12.64
C THR A 65 2.06 11.25 11.61
N GLN A 66 2.71 11.38 10.46
CA GLN A 66 2.72 10.32 9.46
C GLN A 66 3.38 9.05 10.01
N GLU A 67 4.48 9.18 10.76
CA GLU A 67 5.20 8.04 11.34
C GLU A 67 4.32 7.28 12.35
N GLN A 68 3.50 8.00 13.12
CA GLN A 68 2.53 7.38 14.03
C GLN A 68 1.41 6.66 13.28
N PHE A 69 0.96 7.19 12.14
CA PHE A 69 0.00 6.51 11.27
C PHE A 69 0.60 5.24 10.68
N ASP A 70 1.82 5.32 10.15
CA ASP A 70 2.53 4.19 9.54
C ASP A 70 2.79 3.07 10.59
N ALA A 71 3.17 3.44 11.82
CA ALA A 71 3.32 2.49 12.92
C ALA A 71 2.01 1.79 13.29
N ALA A 72 0.90 2.53 13.36
CA ALA A 72 -0.42 1.94 13.62
C ALA A 72 -0.92 1.05 12.46
N ALA A 73 -0.60 1.41 11.22
CA ALA A 73 -0.88 0.57 10.06
C ALA A 73 -0.07 -0.76 10.13
N ALA A 74 1.22 -0.69 10.48
CA ALA A 74 2.04 -1.89 10.69
C ALA A 74 1.51 -2.76 11.84
N GLU A 75 1.19 -2.16 12.98
CA GLU A 75 0.61 -2.86 14.14
C GLU A 75 -0.70 -3.57 13.78
N ARG A 76 -1.55 -2.95 12.96
CA ARG A 76 -2.77 -3.60 12.46
C ARG A 76 -2.46 -4.86 11.65
N MET A 77 -1.43 -4.85 10.81
CA MET A 77 -1.03 -6.02 10.02
C MET A 77 -0.50 -7.16 10.88
N GLU A 78 0.01 -6.86 12.08
CA GLU A 78 0.40 -7.86 13.08
C GLU A 78 -0.80 -8.51 13.79
N ASN A 79 -2.02 -7.99 13.57
CA ASN A 79 -3.26 -8.47 14.18
C ASN A 79 -3.19 -8.49 15.72
N THR A 80 -2.57 -7.46 16.31
CA THR A 80 -2.48 -7.31 17.78
C THR A 80 -3.84 -7.10 18.44
N GLY A 81 -4.82 -6.63 17.65
CA GLY A 81 -6.15 -6.26 18.10
C GLY A 81 -6.24 -4.81 18.58
N CYS A 82 -5.14 -4.06 18.70
CA CYS A 82 -5.14 -2.70 19.24
C CYS A 82 -5.60 -1.63 18.22
N ILE A 83 -5.48 -1.93 16.92
CA ILE A 83 -5.89 -1.03 15.83
C ILE A 83 -7.12 -1.58 15.12
N ALA A 84 -8.28 -0.98 15.38
CA ALA A 84 -9.59 -1.32 14.80
C ALA A 84 -9.65 -1.09 13.29
N GLY A 85 -8.92 -0.09 12.80
CA GLY A 85 -8.92 0.28 11.39
C GLY A 85 -7.80 1.25 11.03
N ALA A 86 -7.29 1.13 9.81
CA ALA A 86 -6.41 2.13 9.21
C ALA A 86 -6.97 2.48 7.83
N TYR A 87 -7.20 3.78 7.61
CA TYR A 87 -7.90 4.28 6.43
C TYR A 87 -7.18 5.47 5.81
N GLU A 88 -7.16 5.52 4.48
CA GLU A 88 -6.78 6.72 3.73
C GLU A 88 -7.97 7.19 2.91
N LEU A 89 -8.41 8.43 3.11
CA LEU A 89 -9.48 9.04 2.33
C LEU A 89 -8.90 10.19 1.51
N ASP A 90 -8.90 10.04 0.20
CA ASP A 90 -8.58 11.12 -0.71
C ASP A 90 -9.89 11.69 -1.26
N LEU A 91 -10.37 12.78 -0.65
CA LEU A 91 -11.61 13.44 -1.05
C LEU A 91 -11.47 14.18 -2.39
N ASP A 92 -10.24 14.54 -2.76
CA ASP A 92 -9.94 15.20 -4.02
C ASP A 92 -9.99 14.17 -5.18
N ALA A 93 -9.41 12.99 -4.97
CA ALA A 93 -9.45 11.85 -5.90
C ALA A 93 -10.72 10.99 -5.79
N ARG A 94 -11.53 11.21 -4.74
CA ARG A 94 -12.75 10.46 -4.41
C ARG A 94 -12.51 8.95 -4.18
N THR A 95 -11.44 8.61 -3.47
CA THR A 95 -11.09 7.22 -3.13
C THR A 95 -11.00 7.00 -1.61
N LEU A 96 -11.36 5.80 -1.18
CA LEU A 96 -11.15 5.33 0.19
C LEU A 96 -10.30 4.07 0.14
N SER A 97 -9.18 4.08 0.83
CA SER A 97 -8.31 2.92 1.04
C SER A 97 -8.50 2.41 2.46
N ALA A 98 -8.60 1.10 2.62
CA ALA A 98 -8.73 0.42 3.90
C ALA A 98 -7.70 -0.70 4.03
N LEU A 99 -7.02 -0.74 5.17
CA LEU A 99 -6.04 -1.79 5.43
C LEU A 99 -6.72 -3.06 5.92
N ASN A 100 -6.71 -4.09 5.07
CA ASN A 100 -7.04 -5.46 5.42
C ASN A 100 -5.80 -6.15 6.04
N ILE A 101 -6.02 -6.94 7.09
CA ILE A 101 -4.95 -7.63 7.83
C ILE A 101 -4.24 -8.67 6.96
N MET A 102 -4.97 -9.35 6.08
CA MET A 102 -4.47 -10.40 5.20
C MET A 102 -4.02 -9.85 3.85
N ASP A 103 -4.87 -9.04 3.23
CA ASP A 103 -4.74 -8.66 1.82
C ASP A 103 -4.03 -7.30 1.65
N GLY A 104 -3.67 -6.63 2.75
CA GLY A 104 -3.09 -5.29 2.71
C GLY A 104 -4.12 -4.22 2.34
N TRP A 105 -3.68 -3.13 1.74
CA TRP A 105 -4.54 -2.00 1.41
C TRP A 105 -5.46 -2.33 0.23
N LYS A 106 -6.76 -2.20 0.45
CA LYS A 106 -7.80 -2.27 -0.59
C LYS A 106 -8.34 -0.88 -0.84
N VAL A 107 -8.52 -0.52 -2.11
CA VAL A 107 -8.96 0.83 -2.52
C VAL A 107 -10.32 0.73 -3.19
N TYR A 108 -11.20 1.67 -2.89
CA TYR A 108 -12.56 1.71 -3.41
C TYR A 108 -12.91 3.13 -3.84
N ALA A 109 -13.82 3.24 -4.81
CA ALA A 109 -14.46 4.52 -5.07
C ALA A 109 -15.30 4.91 -3.85
N MET A 110 -15.21 6.17 -3.42
CA MET A 110 -15.98 6.65 -2.27
C MET A 110 -17.50 6.45 -2.45
N GLN A 111 -17.99 6.54 -3.68
CA GLN A 111 -19.40 6.31 -3.99
C GLN A 111 -19.81 4.86 -3.76
N ASP A 112 -18.98 3.89 -4.17
CA ASP A 112 -19.26 2.47 -3.94
C ASP A 112 -19.28 2.14 -2.45
N MET A 113 -18.33 2.70 -1.68
CA MET A 113 -18.31 2.61 -0.22
C MET A 113 -19.57 3.20 0.42
N ALA A 114 -19.98 4.39 -0.02
CA ALA A 114 -21.15 5.08 0.51
C ALA A 114 -22.45 4.35 0.17
N ASP A 115 -22.57 3.81 -1.03
CA ASP A 115 -23.75 3.05 -1.49
C ASP A 115 -23.83 1.70 -0.78
N ALA A 116 -22.70 1.00 -0.60
CA ALA A 116 -22.63 -0.23 0.18
C ALA A 116 -23.05 0.00 1.63
N ALA A 117 -22.55 1.07 2.27
CA ALA A 117 -22.97 1.46 3.61
C ALA A 117 -24.46 1.82 3.67
N ALA A 118 -24.97 2.54 2.67
CA ALA A 118 -26.40 2.89 2.59
C ALA A 118 -27.29 1.64 2.57
N GLN A 119 -26.90 0.64 1.79
CA GLN A 119 -27.60 -0.63 1.68
C GLN A 119 -27.53 -1.42 3.00
N ALA A 120 -26.35 -1.49 3.62
CA ALA A 120 -26.15 -2.19 4.88
C ALA A 120 -26.98 -1.58 6.03
N TYR A 121 -27.14 -0.25 6.06
CA TYR A 121 -27.95 0.45 7.06
C TYR A 121 -29.40 0.72 6.63
N GLN A 122 -29.88 0.12 5.53
CA GLN A 122 -31.22 0.37 5.01
C GLN A 122 -32.32 -0.04 6.01
N GLU A 123 -32.13 -1.16 6.73
CA GLU A 123 -33.09 -1.67 7.71
C GLU A 123 -32.57 -1.49 9.15
N ALA A 124 -33.40 -0.89 10.00
CA ALA A 124 -33.03 -0.52 11.36
C ALA A 124 -32.85 -1.73 12.30
N GLU A 125 -33.62 -2.81 12.09
CA GLU A 125 -33.65 -4.00 12.95
C GLU A 125 -32.67 -5.10 12.53
N MET A 126 -31.84 -4.88 11.51
CA MET A 126 -30.84 -5.84 11.05
C MET A 126 -29.70 -6.04 12.07
N SER A 127 -29.25 -7.30 12.20
CA SER A 127 -28.07 -7.66 12.99
C SER A 127 -26.78 -7.06 12.39
N GLU A 128 -25.75 -6.81 13.21
CA GLU A 128 -24.46 -6.32 12.69
C GLU A 128 -23.83 -7.30 11.69
N ASP A 129 -23.92 -8.60 11.93
CA ASP A 129 -23.41 -9.63 11.02
C ASP A 129 -24.08 -9.57 9.64
N ASP A 130 -25.41 -9.35 9.60
CA ASP A 130 -26.12 -9.20 8.33
C ASP A 130 -25.74 -7.90 7.61
N ARG A 131 -25.51 -6.80 8.36
CA ARG A 131 -25.02 -5.55 7.78
C ARG A 131 -23.65 -5.73 7.14
N TRP A 132 -22.74 -6.39 7.86
CA TRP A 132 -21.40 -6.72 7.35
C TRP A 132 -21.46 -7.59 6.11
N ARG A 133 -22.31 -8.64 6.12
CA ARG A 133 -22.49 -9.51 4.96
C ARG A 133 -22.95 -8.75 3.73
N ILE A 134 -23.98 -7.89 3.87
CA ILE A 134 -24.48 -7.06 2.77
C ILE A 134 -23.43 -6.07 2.28
N PHE A 135 -22.72 -5.44 3.22
CA PHE A 135 -21.69 -4.47 2.90
C PHE A 135 -20.56 -5.08 2.07
N LEU A 136 -20.03 -6.22 2.52
CA LEU A 136 -18.93 -6.91 1.83
C LEU A 136 -19.38 -7.49 0.49
N ASP A 137 -20.56 -8.12 0.40
CA ASP A 137 -21.13 -8.62 -0.85
C ASP A 137 -21.29 -7.51 -1.90
N ARG A 138 -21.59 -6.29 -1.44
CA ARG A 138 -21.70 -5.14 -2.34
C ARG A 138 -20.35 -4.63 -2.83
N LEU A 139 -19.31 -4.73 -2.00
CA LEU A 139 -17.95 -4.29 -2.33
C LEU A 139 -17.14 -5.35 -3.07
N ASP A 140 -17.58 -6.61 -3.06
CA ASP A 140 -16.93 -7.70 -3.77
C ASP A 140 -16.75 -7.36 -5.26
N GLY A 141 -15.52 -7.49 -5.75
CA GLY A 141 -15.14 -7.11 -7.12
C GLY A 141 -15.22 -5.61 -7.45
N ARG A 142 -15.45 -4.71 -6.47
CA ARG A 142 -15.45 -3.24 -6.66
C ARG A 142 -14.19 -2.54 -6.18
N GLU A 143 -13.20 -3.34 -5.78
CA GLU A 143 -11.86 -2.83 -5.51
C GLU A 143 -11.39 -2.10 -6.77
N LEU A 144 -11.11 -0.81 -6.64
CA LEU A 144 -10.43 -0.09 -7.69
C LEU A 144 -9.09 -0.78 -7.85
N THR A 145 -8.79 -1.18 -9.08
CA THR A 145 -7.47 -1.59 -9.56
C THR A 145 -6.52 -0.40 -9.47
N THR A 146 -6.27 0.03 -8.24
CA THR A 146 -5.04 0.70 -7.90
C THR A 146 -4.03 -0.43 -7.89
N PRO A 147 -2.88 -0.30 -8.55
CA PRO A 147 -1.96 -1.42 -8.66
C PRO A 147 -1.68 -1.92 -7.26
N SER A 148 -1.97 -3.20 -7.04
CA SER A 148 -1.93 -3.85 -5.73
C SER A 148 -0.68 -3.42 -4.98
N ARG A 149 -0.87 -2.79 -3.81
CA ARG A 149 0.25 -2.22 -3.05
C ARG A 149 1.25 -3.33 -2.75
N LEU A 150 2.52 -3.14 -3.11
CA LEU A 150 3.57 -4.09 -2.76
C LEU A 150 3.59 -4.27 -1.23
N THR A 151 3.45 -5.51 -0.77
CA THR A 151 3.54 -5.89 0.63
C THR A 151 4.68 -6.85 0.85
N ALA A 152 5.10 -7.05 2.10
CA ALA A 152 6.19 -7.95 2.42
C ALA A 152 5.97 -9.41 1.95
N ARG A 153 4.72 -9.79 1.63
CA ARG A 153 4.30 -11.17 1.34
C ARG A 153 3.91 -11.43 -0.11
N ASN A 154 3.54 -10.40 -0.88
CA ASN A 154 2.96 -10.58 -2.22
C ASN A 154 3.99 -10.47 -3.36
N PHE A 155 5.28 -10.43 -3.08
CA PHE A 155 6.32 -10.54 -4.09
C PHE A 155 7.61 -11.07 -3.46
N TYR A 156 8.56 -11.48 -4.29
CA TYR A 156 9.94 -11.73 -3.89
C TYR A 156 10.92 -11.23 -4.95
N PHE A 157 12.19 -11.15 -4.58
CA PHE A 157 13.26 -10.86 -5.54
C PHE A 157 13.88 -12.15 -6.06
N GLU A 158 14.15 -12.18 -7.35
CA GLU A 158 14.88 -13.25 -8.02
C GLU A 158 16.01 -12.63 -8.87
N ASP A 159 16.92 -13.46 -9.37
CA ASP A 159 18.01 -13.05 -10.27
C ASP A 159 19.01 -12.01 -9.72
N SER A 160 20.11 -11.79 -10.47
CA SER A 160 21.25 -10.98 -10.01
C SER A 160 20.82 -9.58 -9.61
N ILE A 161 21.45 -9.07 -8.56
CA ILE A 161 21.40 -7.64 -8.26
C ILE A 161 22.36 -6.97 -9.25
N GLU A 162 21.83 -6.20 -10.18
CA GLU A 162 22.61 -5.60 -11.25
C GLU A 162 22.80 -4.10 -11.03
N ALA A 163 24.02 -3.61 -11.24
CA ALA A 163 24.28 -2.18 -11.32
C ALA A 163 23.99 -1.72 -12.76
N MET A 164 22.92 -0.94 -12.95
CA MET A 164 22.52 -0.44 -14.26
C MET A 164 23.41 0.72 -14.72
N ASP A 165 23.89 1.52 -13.77
CA ASP A 165 24.77 2.66 -13.97
C ASP A 165 25.60 2.94 -12.68
N ASP A 166 26.22 4.12 -12.62
CA ASP A 166 27.02 4.57 -11.47
C ASP A 166 26.19 4.93 -10.23
N ARG A 167 24.88 4.74 -10.28
CA ARG A 167 23.95 5.24 -9.27
C ARG A 167 22.85 4.28 -8.88
N THR A 168 22.51 3.30 -9.71
CA THR A 168 21.27 2.54 -9.57
C THR A 168 21.54 1.04 -9.51
N LEU A 169 21.12 0.42 -8.41
CA LEU A 169 20.97 -1.04 -8.33
C LEU A 169 19.56 -1.43 -8.75
N ASN A 170 19.48 -2.50 -9.51
CA ASN A 170 18.25 -3.03 -10.06
C ASN A 170 17.96 -4.40 -9.43
N PHE A 171 16.73 -4.57 -8.99
CA PHE A 171 16.23 -5.79 -8.37
C PHE A 171 15.03 -6.30 -9.17
N TYR A 172 15.12 -7.53 -9.67
CA TYR A 172 14.03 -8.15 -10.41
C TYR A 172 12.94 -8.64 -9.45
N VAL A 173 11.73 -8.12 -9.64
CA VAL A 173 10.56 -8.37 -8.80
C VAL A 173 9.72 -9.46 -9.43
N VAL A 174 9.53 -10.57 -8.70
CA VAL A 174 8.56 -11.60 -9.05
C VAL A 174 7.28 -11.37 -8.25
N PRO A 175 6.17 -10.99 -8.91
CA PRO A 175 4.90 -10.76 -8.25
C PRO A 175 4.24 -12.10 -7.88
N CYS A 176 3.65 -12.14 -6.69
CA CYS A 176 2.75 -13.20 -6.21
C CYS A 176 1.31 -12.69 -6.13
N PHE A 177 0.91 -11.84 -7.08
CA PHE A 177 -0.42 -11.24 -7.23
C PHE A 177 -0.77 -11.11 -8.71
N ASN A 178 -2.06 -10.89 -9.01
CA ASN A 178 -2.54 -10.72 -10.39
C ASN A 178 -1.99 -9.41 -11.00
N VAL A 179 -1.05 -9.53 -11.93
CA VAL A 179 -0.41 -8.37 -12.57
C VAL A 179 -1.31 -7.65 -13.57
N ASP A 180 -2.33 -8.31 -14.13
CA ASP A 180 -3.29 -7.69 -15.04
C ASP A 180 -4.19 -6.70 -14.33
N GLU A 181 -4.68 -7.10 -13.15
CA GLU A 181 -5.40 -6.21 -12.26
C GLU A 181 -4.49 -5.08 -11.76
N ALA A 182 -3.22 -5.38 -11.47
CA ALA A 182 -2.32 -4.38 -10.93
C ALA A 182 -1.90 -3.34 -11.98
N PHE A 183 -1.39 -3.77 -13.12
CA PHE A 183 -0.75 -2.89 -14.10
C PHE A 183 -1.62 -2.60 -15.32
N SER A 184 -2.88 -3.04 -15.30
CA SER A 184 -3.80 -2.94 -16.44
C SER A 184 -3.23 -3.62 -17.69
N THR A 185 -2.67 -4.81 -17.50
CA THR A 185 -2.07 -5.65 -18.56
C THR A 185 -3.01 -6.81 -18.94
N PHE A 186 -2.58 -7.65 -19.87
CA PHE A 186 -3.29 -8.86 -20.31
C PHE A 186 -2.31 -10.04 -20.43
N VAL A 187 -1.50 -10.30 -19.42
CA VAL A 187 -0.47 -11.36 -19.39
C VAL A 187 -0.89 -12.61 -18.59
N GLU A 188 -1.92 -12.53 -17.74
CA GLU A 188 -2.42 -13.68 -16.96
C GLU A 188 -3.42 -14.55 -17.74
N THR A 189 -3.63 -14.24 -19.03
CA THR A 189 -4.53 -14.98 -19.92
C THR A 189 -3.78 -16.03 -20.73
N ASP A 190 -4.41 -17.19 -20.93
CA ASP A 190 -3.89 -18.25 -21.81
C ASP A 190 -4.07 -17.91 -23.32
N GLU A 191 -4.68 -16.78 -23.65
CA GLU A 191 -5.01 -16.37 -25.02
C GLU A 191 -3.82 -15.76 -25.78
N ASN A 192 -2.77 -15.35 -25.08
CA ASN A 192 -1.56 -14.77 -25.67
C ASN A 192 -0.30 -15.30 -24.97
N ASP A 193 0.87 -14.89 -25.48
CA ASP A 193 2.19 -15.21 -24.93
C ASP A 193 2.89 -13.97 -24.37
N HIS A 194 2.09 -13.01 -23.89
CA HIS A 194 2.63 -11.78 -23.32
C HIS A 194 3.21 -12.06 -21.93
N ALA A 195 4.33 -11.41 -21.64
CA ALA A 195 5.05 -11.53 -20.39
C ALA A 195 5.51 -10.16 -19.92
N LEU A 196 5.85 -10.08 -18.64
CA LEU A 196 6.12 -8.82 -17.98
C LEU A 196 7.34 -8.95 -17.07
N ASN A 197 8.31 -8.06 -17.27
CA ASN A 197 9.43 -7.89 -16.37
C ASN A 197 9.20 -6.69 -15.47
N ILE A 198 9.35 -6.87 -14.15
CA ILE A 198 9.21 -5.81 -13.16
C ILE A 198 10.54 -5.61 -12.47
N TYR A 199 10.95 -4.35 -12.36
CA TYR A 199 12.17 -3.98 -11.66
C TYR A 199 11.92 -2.90 -10.62
N ALA A 200 12.50 -3.11 -9.43
CA ALA A 200 12.60 -2.10 -8.40
C ALA A 200 14.03 -1.57 -8.34
N ASN A 201 14.18 -0.25 -8.44
CA ASN A 201 15.47 0.41 -8.48
C ASN A 201 15.83 1.03 -7.12
N TYR A 202 17.10 0.93 -6.73
CA TYR A 202 17.66 1.54 -5.52
C TYR A 202 18.74 2.56 -5.90
N ASP A 203 18.53 3.82 -5.51
CA ASP A 203 19.48 4.91 -5.73
C ASP A 203 20.58 4.84 -4.65
N MET A 204 21.76 4.40 -5.05
CA MET A 204 22.92 4.20 -4.17
C MET A 204 23.41 5.51 -3.55
N GLN A 205 23.33 6.64 -4.27
CA GLN A 205 23.77 7.95 -3.78
C GLN A 205 22.79 8.53 -2.76
N ARG A 206 21.50 8.47 -3.07
CA ARG A 206 20.43 8.95 -2.16
C ARG A 206 20.09 7.95 -1.06
N ARG A 207 20.56 6.70 -1.18
CA ARG A 207 20.29 5.58 -0.27
C ARG A 207 18.81 5.36 -0.03
N GLN A 208 18.05 5.31 -1.11
CA GLN A 208 16.61 5.10 -1.06
C GLN A 208 16.13 4.35 -2.30
N VAL A 209 15.00 3.67 -2.15
CA VAL A 209 14.25 3.12 -3.29
C VAL A 209 13.81 4.28 -4.20
N CYS A 210 13.87 4.07 -5.50
CA CYS A 210 13.37 5.00 -6.51
C CYS A 210 11.85 5.19 -6.38
N ASP A 211 11.30 6.24 -7.01
CA ASP A 211 9.88 6.58 -6.87
C ASP A 211 8.96 5.73 -7.75
N THR A 212 9.52 4.90 -8.63
CA THR A 212 8.76 4.09 -9.59
C THR A 212 9.35 2.69 -9.75
N LEU A 213 8.49 1.70 -9.99
CA LEU A 213 8.90 0.45 -10.64
C LEU A 213 8.99 0.67 -12.15
N GLU A 214 9.98 0.03 -12.75
CA GLU A 214 10.14 -0.06 -14.19
C GLU A 214 9.56 -1.39 -14.66
N ILE A 215 8.65 -1.31 -15.63
CA ILE A 215 7.91 -2.47 -16.10
C ILE A 215 8.05 -2.55 -17.61
N THR A 216 8.41 -3.72 -18.12
CA THR A 216 8.47 -3.98 -19.57
C THR A 216 7.49 -5.09 -19.91
N LEU A 217 6.46 -4.75 -20.68
CA LEU A 217 5.52 -5.69 -21.26
C LEU A 217 5.99 -6.06 -22.67
N TYR A 218 6.11 -7.35 -22.96
CA TYR A 218 6.57 -7.86 -24.26
C TYR A 218 5.82 -9.14 -24.62
N GLY A 219 5.83 -9.52 -25.90
CA GLY A 219 5.15 -10.73 -26.36
C GLY A 219 4.90 -10.73 -27.87
N SER A 220 4.35 -11.82 -28.41
CA SER A 220 4.07 -11.90 -29.83
C SER A 220 2.96 -10.95 -30.24
N GLY A 221 3.15 -10.27 -31.37
CA GLY A 221 2.14 -9.40 -31.98
C GLY A 221 1.98 -8.03 -31.32
N ILE A 222 2.83 -7.68 -30.35
CA ILE A 222 2.95 -6.34 -29.78
C ILE A 222 4.40 -5.84 -29.89
N GLU A 223 4.59 -4.52 -29.91
CA GLU A 223 5.90 -3.94 -29.63
C GLU A 223 6.11 -3.91 -28.10
N ASP A 224 7.37 -3.99 -27.66
CA ASP A 224 7.71 -3.88 -26.25
C ASP A 224 7.23 -2.53 -25.70
N GLN A 225 6.50 -2.57 -24.58
CA GLN A 225 5.94 -1.40 -23.94
C GLN A 225 6.60 -1.17 -22.59
N SER A 226 7.11 0.03 -22.38
CA SER A 226 7.59 0.48 -21.07
C SER A 226 6.46 1.12 -20.28
N LEU A 227 6.15 0.53 -19.13
CA LEU A 227 5.19 1.00 -18.15
C LEU A 227 5.93 1.48 -16.89
N THR A 228 5.30 2.38 -16.15
CA THR A 228 5.83 2.85 -14.87
C THR A 228 4.76 2.78 -13.80
N TYR A 229 5.11 2.24 -12.64
CA TYR A 229 4.24 2.23 -11.48
C TYR A 229 4.82 3.11 -10.38
N ARG A 230 4.08 4.14 -9.95
CA ARG A 230 4.55 5.07 -8.92
C ARG A 230 4.34 4.50 -7.53
N LEU A 231 5.44 4.40 -6.79
CA LEU A 231 5.49 3.87 -5.44
C LEU A 231 5.08 4.93 -4.40
N ASN A 232 4.31 4.52 -3.40
CA ASN A 232 4.08 5.31 -2.20
C ASN A 232 5.12 5.02 -1.11
N ALA A 233 5.08 5.79 -0.01
CA ALA A 233 6.07 5.68 1.07
C ALA A 233 6.11 4.27 1.71
N ALA A 234 4.97 3.63 1.91
CA ALA A 234 4.88 2.30 2.51
C ALA A 234 5.46 1.21 1.58
N GLU A 235 5.18 1.28 0.28
CA GLU A 235 5.74 0.34 -0.70
C GLU A 235 7.26 0.49 -0.82
N LYS A 236 7.76 1.74 -0.78
CA LYS A 236 9.21 2.01 -0.77
C LYS A 236 9.87 1.45 0.48
N GLU A 237 9.20 1.50 1.63
CA GLU A 237 9.67 0.92 2.88
C GLU A 237 9.77 -0.60 2.79
N VAL A 238 8.69 -1.25 2.35
CA VAL A 238 8.64 -2.70 2.13
C VAL A 238 9.73 -3.15 1.15
N LEU A 239 9.89 -2.44 0.03
CA LEU A 239 10.94 -2.72 -0.94
C LEU A 239 12.33 -2.58 -0.32
N ARG A 240 12.57 -1.52 0.47
CA ARG A 240 13.86 -1.31 1.13
C ARG A 240 14.22 -2.45 2.08
N GLU A 241 13.29 -2.84 2.95
CA GLU A 241 13.51 -3.94 3.90
C GLU A 241 13.78 -5.26 3.17
N LYS A 242 13.04 -5.55 2.10
CA LYS A 242 13.26 -6.76 1.30
C LYS A 242 14.56 -6.71 0.50
N MET A 243 14.97 -5.55 0.00
CA MET A 243 16.27 -5.39 -0.68
C MET A 243 17.41 -5.66 0.29
N GLU A 244 17.35 -5.14 1.51
CA GLU A 244 18.32 -5.43 2.57
C GLU A 244 18.41 -6.93 2.86
N ALA A 245 17.26 -7.59 3.07
CA ALA A 245 17.21 -9.02 3.31
C ALA A 245 17.74 -9.83 2.11
N TYR A 246 17.44 -9.40 0.89
CA TYR A 246 17.87 -10.06 -0.33
C TYR A 246 19.37 -9.92 -0.57
N CYS A 247 19.94 -8.72 -0.35
CA CYS A 247 21.39 -8.51 -0.37
C CYS A 247 22.11 -9.42 0.64
N MET A 248 21.59 -9.51 1.87
CA MET A 248 22.16 -10.40 2.88
C MET A 248 22.06 -11.88 2.49
N GLN A 249 20.97 -12.29 1.83
CA GLN A 249 20.80 -13.67 1.38
C GLN A 249 21.71 -14.03 0.19
N ARG A 250 21.84 -13.11 -0.78
CA ARG A 250 22.49 -13.38 -2.07
C ARG A 250 23.98 -13.02 -2.06
N GLU A 251 24.29 -11.79 -1.65
CA GLU A 251 25.64 -11.23 -1.65
C GLU A 251 26.35 -11.39 -0.29
N HIS A 252 25.65 -11.92 0.71
CA HIS A 252 26.17 -12.15 2.07
C HIS A 252 26.65 -10.86 2.76
N MET A 253 26.10 -9.72 2.34
CA MET A 253 26.46 -8.40 2.86
C MET A 253 25.25 -7.45 2.89
N PRO A 254 25.28 -6.43 3.78
CA PRO A 254 24.23 -5.42 3.87
C PRO A 254 24.10 -4.61 2.57
N LEU A 255 22.90 -4.15 2.24
CA LEU A 255 22.64 -3.35 1.02
C LEU A 255 23.54 -2.12 0.95
N ASN A 256 23.68 -1.41 2.07
CA ASN A 256 24.54 -0.22 2.15
C ASN A 256 26.03 -0.53 1.97
N GLN A 257 26.48 -1.75 2.30
CA GLN A 257 27.86 -2.17 2.09
C GLN A 257 28.07 -2.53 0.61
N LEU A 258 27.15 -3.30 0.02
CA LEU A 258 27.16 -3.61 -1.41
C LEU A 258 27.24 -2.35 -2.27
N CYS A 259 26.42 -1.34 -1.95
CA CYS A 259 26.46 -0.04 -2.63
C CYS A 259 27.84 0.64 -2.52
N GLN A 260 28.50 0.55 -1.37
CA GLN A 260 29.82 1.17 -1.17
C GLN A 260 30.91 0.47 -1.95
N GLU A 261 30.90 -0.87 -2.00
CA GLU A 261 31.88 -1.65 -2.75
C GLU A 261 31.76 -1.33 -4.25
N ILE A 262 30.54 -1.34 -4.79
CA ILE A 262 30.28 -1.01 -6.20
C ILE A 262 30.73 0.43 -6.54
N LEU A 263 30.40 1.41 -5.69
CA LEU A 263 30.82 2.80 -5.90
C LEU A 263 32.35 2.95 -5.82
N GLN A 264 33.03 2.24 -4.91
CA GLN A 264 34.49 2.29 -4.79
C GLN A 264 35.22 1.63 -5.97
N GLU A 265 34.69 0.51 -6.48
CA GLU A 265 35.25 -0.15 -7.67
C GLU A 265 35.16 0.74 -8.91
N GLN A 266 34.10 1.55 -9.01
CA GLN A 266 33.92 2.50 -10.11
C GLN A 266 34.78 3.76 -9.96
N ASP A 267 35.05 4.21 -8.73
CA ASP A 267 35.96 5.33 -8.43
C ASP A 267 37.45 4.93 -8.55
N ALA A 268 37.76 3.63 -8.63
CA ALA A 268 39.13 3.19 -8.80
C ALA A 268 39.65 3.59 -10.20
N PRO A 269 40.80 4.28 -10.32
CA PRO A 269 41.35 4.61 -11.62
C PRO A 269 41.64 3.30 -12.35
N MET A 270 41.00 3.13 -13.51
CA MET A 270 41.27 2.05 -14.45
C MET A 270 42.78 2.04 -14.72
N GLN A 271 43.53 1.19 -14.03
CA GLN A 271 44.93 0.96 -14.36
C GLN A 271 44.91 0.27 -15.71
N GLU A 272 45.04 1.06 -16.77
CA GLU A 272 45.43 0.58 -18.08
C GLU A 272 46.65 -0.32 -17.86
N MET A 273 46.46 -1.63 -17.94
CA MET A 273 47.55 -2.57 -18.16
C MET A 273 48.14 -2.21 -19.53
N GLN A 274 49.12 -1.31 -19.53
CA GLN A 274 50.05 -1.15 -20.61
C GLN A 274 50.88 -2.43 -20.67
N LEU A 275 50.47 -3.35 -21.57
CA LEU A 275 51.31 -4.40 -22.12
C LEU A 275 52.28 -3.81 -23.14
#